data_AF-A0A8B9APY2-F1
#
_entry.id   AF-A0A8B9APY2-F1
#
_cell.length_a   1.000
_cell.length_b   1.000
_cell.length_c   1.000
_cell.angle_alpha   90.00
_cell.angle_beta   90.00
_cell.angle_gamma   90.00
#
_symmetry.space_group_name_H-M   'P 1'
#
loop_
_entity.id
_entity.type
_entity.pdbx_description
1 polymer ?
#
loop_
_entity_poly.entity_id
_entity_poly.type
_entity_poly.pdbx_seq_one_letter_code
_entity_poly.pdbx_strand_id
1 'polypeptide(L)'
;MNYGEFMDSAICSSIRRLHETETMIHIIQDYRDRARRHQRGREEAETKFLASEAEQKVLQAKLGAAEDEVRTLVAELEEEKGAHSLTMSEVRAAEARRTEAESSLAIREQEVGEARIKVRDLEIRLLDVQSLLADREREIKILERKAAYHEAREKEAREQAQDAVKLFRESEEFRDLMEEEGVNGLIQGFKDFRNQLRRLLPDFDLSLLQPGAGVENPEAEAEVEVPTSGGTDQEGLAEEGEIALEVTEATPKATVGASAAEEPTIPEVAGPEPLV
;
A
#
# COMPACT_ATOMS: atom_id res chain seq x y z
N MET A 1 -102.95 53.22 108.43
CA MET A 1 -101.85 52.27 108.12
C MET A 1 -101.22 51.86 109.43
N ASN A 2 -101.20 50.55 109.72
CA ASN A 2 -100.52 50.00 110.89
C ASN A 2 -99.00 50.01 110.61
N TYR A 3 -98.18 50.38 111.59
CA TYR A 3 -96.71 50.38 111.48
C TYR A 3 -96.17 49.02 111.04
N GLY A 4 -96.83 47.91 111.43
CA GLY A 4 -96.49 46.55 110.98
C GLY A 4 -96.61 46.34 109.46
N GLU A 5 -97.68 46.82 108.83
CA GLU A 5 -97.91 46.66 107.38
C GLU A 5 -96.90 47.46 106.55
N PHE A 6 -96.49 48.64 107.05
CA PHE A 6 -95.45 49.45 106.43
C PHE A 6 -94.08 48.77 106.52
N MET A 7 -93.72 48.23 107.68
CA MET A 7 -92.45 47.51 107.88
C MET A 7 -92.41 46.22 107.04
N ASP A 8 -93.49 45.45 106.97
CA ASP A 8 -93.56 44.24 106.14
C ASP A 8 -93.49 44.57 104.64
N SER A 9 -94.16 45.63 104.20
CA SER A 9 -94.06 46.12 102.81
C SER A 9 -92.65 46.61 102.47
N ALA A 10 -92.01 47.34 103.39
CA ALA A 10 -90.63 47.80 103.23
C ALA A 10 -89.65 46.62 103.16
N ILE A 11 -89.79 45.64 104.07
CA ILE A 11 -88.99 44.42 104.11
C ILE A 11 -89.16 43.62 102.80
N CYS A 12 -90.40 43.38 102.36
CA CYS A 12 -90.68 42.67 101.11
C CYS A 12 -90.14 43.41 99.87
N SER A 13 -90.21 44.74 99.85
CA SER A 13 -89.63 45.56 98.79
C SER A 13 -88.10 45.46 98.75
N SER A 14 -87.44 45.52 99.90
CA SER A 14 -85.98 45.35 99.99
C SER A 14 -85.50 43.95 99.61
N ILE A 15 -86.22 42.89 99.98
CA ILE A 15 -85.90 41.51 99.58
C ILE A 15 -86.01 41.35 98.05
N ARG A 16 -87.08 41.89 97.45
CA ARG A 16 -87.24 41.88 95.99
C ARG A 16 -86.10 42.63 95.29
N ARG A 17 -85.77 43.84 95.76
CA ARG A 17 -84.66 44.62 95.21
C ARG A 17 -83.32 43.91 95.35
N LEU A 18 -83.06 43.25 96.48
CA LEU A 18 -81.85 42.46 96.68
C LEU A 18 -81.78 41.30 95.69
N HIS A 19 -82.86 40.53 95.55
CA HIS A 19 -82.93 39.43 94.59
C HIS A 19 -82.76 39.90 93.13
N GLU A 20 -83.38 41.03 92.76
CA GLU A 20 -83.19 41.66 91.45
C GLU A 20 -81.72 42.05 91.23
N THR A 21 -81.07 42.69 92.22
CA THR A 21 -79.64 43.04 92.12
C THR A 21 -78.75 41.81 92.02
N GLU A 22 -79.02 40.75 92.79
CA GLU A 22 -78.28 39.50 92.75
C GLU A 22 -78.44 38.81 91.39
N THR A 23 -79.66 38.75 90.85
CA THR A 23 -79.93 38.20 89.51
C THR A 23 -79.19 38.99 88.43
N MET A 24 -79.22 40.32 88.51
CA MET A 24 -78.48 41.17 87.57
C MET A 24 -76.97 40.98 87.68
N ILE A 25 -76.42 40.81 88.90
CA ILE A 25 -74.99 40.52 89.10
C ILE A 25 -74.62 39.19 88.43
N HIS A 26 -75.42 38.13 88.59
CA HIS A 26 -75.16 36.84 87.94
C HIS A 26 -75.22 36.94 86.42
N ILE A 27 -76.22 37.64 85.87
CA ILE A 27 -76.33 37.87 84.43
C ILE A 27 -75.10 38.62 83.90
N ILE A 28 -74.69 39.71 84.58
CA ILE A 28 -73.50 40.48 84.20
C ILE A 28 -72.23 39.62 84.26
N GLN A 29 -72.08 38.79 85.30
CA GLN A 29 -70.94 37.88 85.43
C GLN A 29 -70.93 36.85 84.30
N ASP A 30 -72.05 36.20 84.00
CA ASP A 30 -72.14 35.22 82.91
C ASP A 30 -71.89 35.85 81.54
N TYR A 31 -72.39 37.07 81.28
CA TYR A 31 -72.03 37.81 80.07
C TYR A 31 -70.53 38.12 79.99
N ARG A 32 -69.91 38.55 81.10
CA ARG A 32 -68.46 38.80 81.15
C ARG A 32 -67.67 37.52 80.90
N ASP A 33 -68.08 36.39 81.48
CA ASP A 33 -67.39 35.12 81.30
C ASP A 33 -67.58 34.54 79.90
N ARG A 34 -68.76 34.71 79.30
CA ARG A 34 -68.98 34.43 77.88
C ARG A 34 -68.12 35.32 76.99
N ALA A 35 -68.06 36.63 77.25
CA ALA A 35 -67.21 37.55 76.50
C ALA A 35 -65.72 37.17 76.58
N ARG A 36 -65.22 36.82 77.77
CA ARG A 36 -63.85 36.34 77.96
C ARG A 36 -63.57 35.02 77.24
N ARG A 37 -64.53 34.08 77.22
CA ARG A 37 -64.39 32.83 76.47
C ARG A 37 -64.34 33.08 74.96
N HIS A 38 -65.21 33.94 74.45
CA HIS A 38 -65.18 34.32 73.03
C HIS A 38 -63.90 35.06 72.65
N GLN A 39 -63.41 35.96 73.52
CA GLN A 39 -62.15 36.66 73.30
C GLN A 39 -60.97 35.67 73.25
N ARG A 40 -60.83 34.78 74.25
CA ARG A 40 -59.78 33.75 74.24
C ARG A 40 -59.86 32.84 73.03
N GLY A 41 -61.06 32.38 72.67
CA GLY A 41 -61.25 31.55 71.48
C GLY A 41 -60.84 32.26 70.19
N ARG A 42 -61.07 33.58 70.10
CA ARG A 42 -60.62 34.40 68.97
C ARG A 42 -59.09 34.52 68.94
N GLU A 43 -58.46 34.84 70.08
CA GLU A 43 -57.00 34.94 70.20
C GLU A 43 -56.31 33.59 69.87
N GLU A 44 -56.88 32.47 70.35
CA GLU A 44 -56.40 31.12 70.02
C GLU A 44 -56.58 30.78 68.53
N ALA A 45 -57.67 31.21 67.90
CA ALA A 45 -57.87 31.01 66.46
C ALA A 45 -56.90 31.86 65.63
N GLU A 46 -56.65 33.10 66.04
CA GLU A 46 -55.72 34.01 65.37
C GLU A 46 -54.28 33.52 65.47
N THR A 47 -53.85 33.05 66.65
CA THR A 47 -52.52 32.45 66.83
C THR A 47 -52.33 31.19 65.98
N LYS A 48 -53.34 30.31 65.90
CA LYS A 48 -53.30 29.14 65.00
C LYS A 48 -53.26 29.52 63.53
N PHE A 49 -54.00 30.55 63.14
CA PHE A 49 -53.98 31.07 61.77
C PHE A 49 -52.59 31.59 61.40
N LEU A 50 -51.99 32.43 62.24
CA LEU A 50 -50.64 32.96 62.02
C LEU A 50 -49.57 31.86 61.98
N ALA A 51 -49.68 30.84 62.84
CA ALA A 51 -48.78 29.70 62.82
C ALA A 51 -48.90 28.90 61.50
N SER A 52 -50.12 28.61 61.05
CA SER A 52 -50.36 27.93 59.76
C SER A 52 -49.89 28.76 58.57
N GLU A 53 -50.08 30.08 58.61
CA GLU A 53 -49.57 30.98 57.56
C GLU A 53 -48.04 30.99 57.52
N ALA A 54 -47.37 30.98 58.68
CA ALA A 54 -45.92 30.88 58.75
C ALA A 54 -45.41 29.53 58.20
N GLU A 55 -46.07 28.42 58.55
CA GLU A 55 -45.75 27.10 58.00
C GLU A 55 -45.94 27.05 56.48
N GLN A 56 -47.04 27.62 55.96
CA GLN A 56 -47.28 27.72 54.53
C GLN A 56 -46.18 28.50 53.82
N LYS A 57 -45.74 29.64 54.36
CA LYS A 57 -44.62 30.43 53.81
C LYS A 57 -43.32 29.63 53.80
N VAL A 58 -43.03 28.86 54.86
CA VAL A 58 -41.84 28.00 54.91
C VAL A 58 -41.91 26.89 53.86
N LEU A 59 -43.06 26.23 53.71
CA LEU A 59 -43.25 25.18 52.70
C LEU A 59 -43.14 25.74 51.28
N GLN A 60 -43.69 26.93 51.03
CA GLN A 60 -43.57 27.60 49.74
C GLN A 60 -42.12 27.95 49.41
N ALA A 61 -41.35 28.44 50.39
CA ALA A 61 -39.92 28.70 50.19
C ALA A 61 -39.12 27.42 49.91
N LYS A 62 -39.43 26.32 50.60
CA LYS A 62 -38.80 25.01 50.34
C LYS A 62 -39.16 24.45 48.97
N LEU A 63 -40.41 24.59 48.56
CA LEU A 63 -40.87 24.17 47.23
C LEU A 63 -40.16 24.97 46.14
N GLY A 64 -40.04 26.30 46.29
CA GLY A 64 -39.28 27.12 45.35
C GLY A 64 -37.80 26.71 45.26
N ALA A 65 -37.15 26.46 46.40
CA ALA A 65 -35.76 26.00 46.43
C ALA A 65 -35.59 24.62 45.76
N ALA A 66 -36.52 23.69 45.99
CA ALA A 66 -36.50 22.37 45.35
C ALA A 66 -36.77 22.45 43.83
N GLU A 67 -37.66 23.35 43.39
CA GLU A 67 -37.90 23.60 41.96
C GLU A 67 -36.68 24.20 41.25
N ASP A 68 -35.93 25.08 41.93
CA ASP A 68 -34.68 25.62 41.41
C ASP A 68 -33.60 24.53 41.33
N GLU A 69 -33.48 23.67 42.36
CA GLU A 69 -32.57 22.52 42.36
C GLU A 69 -32.89 21.54 41.22
N VAL A 70 -34.17 21.21 41.01
CA VAL A 70 -34.59 20.38 39.87
C VAL A 70 -34.21 21.02 38.55
N ARG A 71 -34.39 22.35 38.40
CA ARG A 71 -33.98 23.06 37.19
C ARG A 71 -32.46 23.00 36.97
N THR A 72 -31.65 23.12 38.01
CA THR A 72 -30.20 22.96 37.90
C THR A 72 -29.79 21.55 37.48
N LEU A 73 -30.36 20.51 38.09
CA LEU A 73 -30.06 19.11 37.75
C LEU A 73 -30.51 18.75 36.34
N VAL A 74 -31.61 19.31 35.84
CA VAL A 74 -32.05 19.12 34.45
C VAL A 74 -31.05 19.71 33.47
N ALA A 75 -30.53 20.92 33.74
CA ALA A 75 -29.51 21.54 32.89
C ALA A 75 -28.20 20.72 32.87
N GLU A 76 -27.75 20.25 34.03
CA GLU A 76 -26.56 19.38 34.14
C GLU A 76 -26.75 18.07 33.36
N LEU A 77 -27.93 17.44 33.47
CA LEU A 77 -28.25 16.22 32.74
C LEU A 77 -28.28 16.44 31.22
N GLU A 78 -28.77 17.59 30.75
CA GLU A 78 -28.75 17.94 29.33
C GLU A 78 -27.32 18.18 28.81
N GLU A 79 -26.47 18.82 29.60
CA GLU A 79 -25.04 18.99 29.29
C GLU A 79 -24.33 17.63 29.21
N GLU A 80 -24.56 16.75 30.18
CA GLU A 80 -23.97 15.41 30.19
C GLU A 80 -24.42 14.58 28.99
N LYS A 81 -25.71 14.63 28.63
CA LYS A 81 -26.23 13.99 27.39
C LYS A 81 -25.54 14.55 26.14
N GLY A 82 -25.29 15.85 26.10
CA GLY A 82 -24.52 16.50 25.03
C GLY A 82 -23.10 15.96 24.95
N ALA A 83 -22.37 15.95 26.07
CA ALA A 83 -21.00 15.43 26.16
C ALA A 83 -20.91 13.94 25.81
N HIS A 84 -21.88 13.13 26.26
CA HIS A 84 -21.95 11.71 25.90
C HIS A 84 -22.19 11.51 24.40
N SER A 85 -23.09 12.28 23.79
CA SER A 85 -23.33 12.23 22.34
C SER A 85 -22.08 12.58 21.54
N LEU A 86 -21.34 13.61 21.95
CA LEU A 86 -20.05 13.98 21.34
C LEU A 86 -19.03 12.85 21.48
N THR A 87 -18.86 12.29 22.68
CA THR A 87 -17.95 11.16 22.92
C THR A 87 -18.28 9.96 22.05
N MET A 88 -19.57 9.60 21.93
CA MET A 88 -20.01 8.49 21.07
C MET A 88 -19.75 8.78 19.59
N SER A 89 -19.86 10.04 19.16
CA SER A 89 -19.54 10.44 17.78
C SER A 89 -18.04 10.33 17.49
N GLU A 90 -17.17 10.69 18.45
CA GLU A 90 -15.72 10.56 18.34
C GLU A 90 -15.29 9.09 18.32
N VAL A 91 -15.89 8.25 19.17
CA VAL A 91 -15.67 6.80 19.16
C VAL A 91 -16.02 6.22 17.79
N ARG A 92 -17.19 6.56 17.23
CA ARG A 92 -17.59 6.10 15.89
C ARG A 92 -16.62 6.57 14.80
N ALA A 93 -16.13 7.81 14.89
CA ALA A 93 -15.14 8.33 13.95
C ALA A 93 -13.77 7.64 14.10
N ALA A 94 -13.37 7.28 15.31
CA ALA A 94 -12.16 6.50 15.56
C ALA A 94 -12.29 5.06 15.03
N GLU A 95 -13.45 4.42 15.21
CA GLU A 95 -13.75 3.10 14.66
C GLU A 95 -13.69 3.09 13.12
N ALA A 96 -14.29 4.08 12.45
CA ALA A 96 -14.21 4.20 11.00
C ALA A 96 -12.75 4.32 10.51
N ARG A 97 -11.96 5.18 11.14
CA ARG A 97 -10.52 5.32 10.82
C ARG A 97 -9.74 4.03 11.07
N ARG A 98 -10.10 3.27 12.10
CA ARG A 98 -9.49 1.96 12.37
C ARG A 98 -9.82 0.98 11.25
N THR A 99 -11.08 0.89 10.80
CA THR A 99 -11.45 -0.03 9.71
C THR A 99 -10.76 0.32 8.39
N GLU A 100 -10.55 1.61 8.11
CA GLU A 100 -9.78 2.07 6.95
C GLU A 100 -8.29 1.72 7.07
N ALA A 101 -7.71 1.90 8.26
CA ALA A 101 -6.33 1.51 8.51
C ALA A 101 -6.14 -0.01 8.36
N GLU A 102 -7.07 -0.82 8.88
CA GLU A 102 -7.05 -2.29 8.75
C GLU A 102 -7.15 -2.73 7.29
N SER A 103 -8.02 -2.12 6.47
CA SER A 103 -8.09 -2.43 5.04
C SER A 103 -6.82 -2.02 4.28
N SER A 104 -6.25 -0.85 4.59
CA SER A 104 -4.99 -0.41 4.00
C SER A 104 -3.81 -1.33 4.35
N LEU A 105 -3.83 -1.89 5.57
CA LEU A 105 -2.82 -2.84 6.02
C LEU A 105 -2.96 -4.18 5.29
N ALA A 106 -4.18 -4.68 5.10
CA ALA A 106 -4.43 -5.90 4.34
C ALA A 106 -3.93 -5.80 2.89
N ILE A 107 -4.14 -4.65 2.23
CA ILE A 107 -3.61 -4.40 0.88
C ILE A 107 -2.08 -4.46 0.89
N ARG A 108 -1.42 -3.80 1.84
CA ARG A 108 0.05 -3.83 1.95
C ARG A 108 0.59 -5.21 2.24
N GLU A 109 -0.07 -5.99 3.08
CA GLU A 109 0.33 -7.37 3.36
C GLU A 109 0.24 -8.24 2.10
N GLN A 110 -0.80 -8.06 1.29
CA GLN A 110 -0.92 -8.70 -0.01
C GLN A 110 0.23 -8.29 -0.95
N GLU A 111 0.50 -7.00 -1.12
CA GLU A 111 1.59 -6.48 -1.96
C GLU A 111 2.96 -7.03 -1.54
N VAL A 112 3.22 -7.10 -0.23
CA VAL A 112 4.44 -7.71 0.32
C VAL A 112 4.48 -9.21 0.03
N GLY A 113 3.35 -9.90 0.11
CA GLY A 113 3.23 -11.30 -0.29
C GLY A 113 3.59 -11.51 -1.76
N GLU A 114 3.05 -10.70 -2.66
CA GLU A 114 3.34 -10.73 -4.10
C GLU A 114 4.81 -10.41 -4.39
N ALA A 115 5.38 -9.40 -3.73
CA ALA A 115 6.79 -9.05 -3.85
C ALA A 115 7.70 -10.21 -3.40
N ARG A 116 7.35 -10.90 -2.30
CA ARG A 116 8.09 -12.08 -1.83
C ARG A 116 8.06 -13.23 -2.83
N ILE A 117 6.93 -13.46 -3.50
CA ILE A 117 6.83 -14.46 -4.56
C ILE A 117 7.76 -14.09 -5.72
N LYS A 118 7.71 -12.84 -6.20
CA LYS A 118 8.59 -12.36 -7.28
C LYS A 118 10.07 -12.51 -6.94
N VAL A 119 10.46 -12.22 -5.69
CA VAL A 119 11.85 -12.41 -5.24
C VAL A 119 12.27 -13.87 -5.34
N ARG A 120 11.43 -14.82 -4.88
CA ARG A 120 11.71 -16.25 -5.01
C ARG A 120 11.84 -16.70 -6.46
N ASP A 121 10.97 -16.20 -7.34
CA ASP A 121 11.05 -16.51 -8.77
C ASP A 121 12.37 -16.01 -9.40
N LEU A 122 12.81 -14.82 -9.00
CA LEU A 122 14.10 -14.27 -9.44
C LEU A 122 15.28 -15.06 -8.87
N GLU A 123 15.22 -15.52 -7.62
CA GLU A 123 16.23 -16.40 -7.02
C GLU A 123 16.37 -17.70 -7.80
N ILE A 124 15.25 -18.33 -8.18
CA ILE A 124 15.27 -19.55 -9.00
C ILE A 124 15.91 -19.28 -10.37
N ARG A 125 15.50 -18.21 -11.06
CA ARG A 125 16.11 -17.83 -12.36
C ARG A 125 17.60 -17.54 -12.25
N LEU A 126 18.04 -16.94 -11.13
CA LEU A 126 19.46 -16.69 -10.88
C LEU A 126 20.23 -18.01 -10.74
N LEU A 127 19.68 -18.99 -10.04
CA LEU A 127 20.27 -20.33 -9.93
C LEU A 127 20.36 -21.03 -11.30
N ASP A 128 19.31 -20.92 -12.13
CA ASP A 128 19.32 -21.48 -13.49
C ASP A 128 20.42 -20.85 -14.36
N VAL A 129 20.55 -19.52 -14.33
CA VAL A 129 21.61 -18.81 -15.05
C VAL A 129 23.00 -19.19 -14.53
N GLN A 130 23.18 -19.32 -13.22
CA GLN A 130 24.44 -19.77 -12.64
C GLN A 130 24.81 -21.19 -13.09
N SER A 131 23.83 -22.10 -13.16
CA SER A 131 24.05 -23.45 -13.69
C SER A 131 24.48 -23.41 -15.16
N LEU A 132 23.81 -22.61 -15.99
CA LEU A 132 24.14 -22.46 -17.41
C LEU A 132 25.56 -21.90 -17.60
N LEU A 133 25.96 -20.90 -16.80
CA LEU A 133 27.31 -20.35 -16.83
C LEU A 133 28.34 -21.42 -16.45
N ALA A 134 28.09 -22.22 -15.42
CA ALA A 134 28.98 -23.32 -15.03
C ALA A 134 29.11 -24.41 -16.13
N ASP A 135 28.04 -24.68 -16.88
CA ASP A 135 28.09 -25.57 -18.04
C ASP A 135 28.95 -24.97 -19.17
N ARG A 136 28.77 -23.68 -19.47
CA ARG A 136 29.55 -22.98 -20.50
C ARG A 136 31.03 -22.87 -20.14
N GLU A 137 31.36 -22.60 -18.88
CA GLU A 137 32.76 -22.62 -18.41
C GLU A 137 33.41 -24.00 -18.60
N ARG A 138 32.66 -25.08 -18.37
CA ARG A 138 33.14 -26.44 -18.62
C ARG A 138 33.37 -26.69 -20.12
N GLU A 139 32.45 -26.24 -20.97
CA GLU A 139 32.56 -26.37 -22.43
C GLU A 139 33.78 -25.60 -22.97
N ILE A 140 34.00 -24.36 -22.53
CA ILE A 140 35.17 -23.56 -22.90
C ILE A 140 36.45 -24.28 -22.52
N LYS A 141 36.57 -24.80 -21.30
CA LYS A 141 37.74 -25.59 -20.86
C LYS A 141 38.00 -26.83 -21.72
N ILE A 142 36.94 -27.49 -22.22
CA ILE A 142 37.09 -28.63 -23.13
C ILE A 142 37.62 -28.16 -24.49
N LEU A 143 37.11 -27.04 -25.01
CA LEU A 143 37.55 -26.46 -26.28
C LEU A 143 38.99 -25.97 -26.20
N GLU A 144 39.40 -25.31 -25.11
CA GLU A 144 40.79 -24.89 -24.87
C GLU A 144 41.75 -26.08 -24.90
N ARG A 145 41.41 -27.18 -24.23
CA ARG A 145 42.22 -28.41 -24.26
C ARG A 145 42.33 -29.00 -25.67
N LYS A 146 41.24 -28.98 -26.44
CA LYS A 146 41.25 -29.45 -27.84
C LYS A 146 42.13 -28.54 -28.71
N ALA A 147 42.01 -27.23 -28.54
CA ALA A 147 42.84 -26.25 -29.26
C ALA A 147 44.33 -26.47 -28.97
N ALA A 148 44.71 -26.60 -27.69
CA ALA A 148 46.09 -26.89 -27.28
C ALA A 148 46.62 -28.21 -27.86
N TYR A 149 45.78 -29.26 -27.91
CA TYR A 149 46.15 -30.53 -28.54
C TYR A 149 46.42 -30.38 -30.05
N HIS A 150 45.55 -29.66 -30.76
CA HIS A 150 45.73 -29.41 -32.19
C HIS A 150 46.94 -28.53 -32.48
N GLU A 151 47.20 -27.51 -31.68
CA GLU A 151 48.40 -26.67 -31.78
C GLU A 151 49.68 -27.48 -31.59
N ALA A 152 49.73 -28.35 -30.56
CA ALA A 152 50.87 -29.23 -30.33
C ALA A 152 51.12 -30.19 -31.51
N ARG A 153 50.06 -30.78 -32.07
CA ARG A 153 50.14 -31.66 -33.24
C ARG A 153 50.58 -30.92 -34.50
N GLU A 154 50.09 -29.70 -34.70
CA GLU A 154 50.50 -28.86 -35.82
C GLU A 154 51.99 -28.49 -35.71
N LYS A 155 52.46 -28.19 -34.51
CA LYS A 155 53.87 -27.92 -34.24
C LYS A 155 54.76 -29.14 -34.54
N GLU A 156 54.36 -30.32 -34.07
CA GLU A 156 55.07 -31.58 -34.37
C GLU A 156 55.09 -31.87 -35.88
N ALA A 157 53.96 -31.69 -36.57
CA ALA A 157 53.90 -31.87 -38.02
C ALA A 157 54.80 -30.86 -38.77
N ARG A 158 54.86 -29.61 -38.31
CA ARG A 158 55.79 -28.59 -38.84
C ARG A 158 57.25 -29.00 -38.61
N GLU A 159 57.60 -29.46 -37.43
CA GLU A 159 58.95 -29.95 -37.09
C GLU A 159 59.33 -31.14 -37.97
N GLN A 160 58.46 -32.15 -38.10
CA GLN A 160 58.66 -33.30 -38.99
C GLN A 160 58.83 -32.90 -40.46
N ALA A 161 58.03 -31.94 -40.93
CA ALA A 161 58.17 -31.42 -42.30
C ALA A 161 59.51 -30.70 -42.50
N GLN A 162 59.94 -29.90 -41.53
CA GLN A 162 61.26 -29.24 -41.56
C GLN A 162 62.41 -30.25 -41.55
N ASP A 163 62.32 -31.28 -40.72
CA ASP A 163 63.31 -32.38 -40.65
C ASP A 163 63.37 -33.15 -41.97
N ALA A 164 62.22 -33.47 -42.58
CA ALA A 164 62.17 -34.12 -43.88
C ALA A 164 62.82 -33.25 -44.97
N VAL A 165 62.53 -31.95 -45.00
CA VAL A 165 63.18 -30.99 -45.92
C VAL A 165 64.69 -30.94 -45.69
N LYS A 166 65.15 -30.99 -44.43
CA LYS A 166 66.58 -31.01 -44.09
C LYS A 166 67.26 -32.29 -44.57
N LEU A 167 66.69 -33.47 -44.28
CA LEU A 167 67.20 -34.76 -44.76
C LEU A 167 67.29 -34.78 -46.29
N PHE A 168 66.30 -34.23 -46.98
CA PHE A 168 66.31 -34.14 -48.44
C PHE A 168 67.42 -33.23 -48.99
N ARG A 169 67.70 -32.10 -48.33
CA ARG A 169 68.83 -31.23 -48.69
C ARG A 169 70.18 -31.87 -48.41
N GLU A 170 70.28 -32.64 -47.33
CA GLU A 170 71.52 -33.32 -46.92
C GLU A 170 71.80 -34.59 -47.72
N SER A 171 70.77 -35.23 -48.30
CA SER A 171 70.92 -36.42 -49.14
C SER A 171 71.79 -36.13 -50.38
N GLU A 172 72.98 -36.74 -50.42
CA GLU A 172 73.84 -36.76 -51.61
C GLU A 172 73.15 -37.50 -52.76
N GLU A 173 72.51 -38.64 -52.49
CA GLU A 173 71.82 -39.44 -53.51
C GLU A 173 70.75 -38.63 -54.27
N PHE A 174 70.01 -37.78 -53.55
CA PHE A 174 69.00 -36.93 -54.19
C PHE A 174 69.64 -35.76 -54.95
N ARG A 175 70.77 -35.26 -54.47
CA ARG A 175 71.52 -34.19 -55.12
C ARG A 175 72.11 -34.69 -56.43
N ASP A 176 72.74 -35.86 -56.41
CA ASP A 176 73.27 -36.55 -57.57
C ASP A 176 72.15 -36.90 -58.56
N LEU A 177 71.01 -37.41 -58.08
CA LEU A 177 69.84 -37.67 -58.93
C LEU A 177 69.27 -36.38 -59.57
N MET A 178 69.21 -35.27 -58.83
CA MET A 178 68.77 -33.98 -59.37
C MET A 178 69.79 -33.36 -60.33
N GLU A 179 71.09 -33.57 -60.09
CA GLU A 179 72.16 -33.16 -61.01
C GLU A 179 72.18 -34.02 -62.27
N GLU A 180 71.92 -35.32 -62.18
CA GLU A 180 71.88 -36.24 -63.32
C GLU A 180 70.54 -36.18 -64.06
N GLU A 181 69.42 -36.48 -63.43
CA GLU A 181 68.11 -36.53 -64.07
C GLU A 181 67.41 -35.17 -64.14
N GLY A 182 67.61 -34.29 -63.16
CA GLY A 182 67.01 -32.96 -63.18
C GLY A 182 67.60 -32.10 -64.30
N VAL A 183 68.93 -32.09 -64.43
CA VAL A 183 69.60 -31.35 -65.51
C VAL A 183 69.37 -32.04 -66.86
N ASN A 184 69.49 -33.37 -66.96
CA ASN A 184 69.24 -34.06 -68.23
C ASN A 184 67.77 -34.01 -68.66
N GLY A 185 66.82 -34.16 -67.74
CA GLY A 185 65.39 -34.04 -67.97
C GLY A 185 64.98 -32.63 -68.38
N LEU A 186 65.52 -31.59 -67.74
CA LEU A 186 65.31 -30.20 -68.13
C LEU A 186 65.88 -29.91 -69.53
N ILE A 187 67.10 -30.37 -69.81
CA ILE A 187 67.72 -30.26 -71.12
C ILE A 187 66.89 -30.99 -72.18
N GLN A 188 66.39 -32.19 -71.88
CA GLN A 188 65.59 -32.99 -72.80
C GLN A 188 64.21 -32.37 -73.04
N GLY A 189 63.52 -31.92 -72.00
CA GLY A 189 62.26 -31.19 -72.12
C GLY A 189 62.42 -29.89 -72.91
N PHE A 190 63.51 -29.16 -72.71
CA PHE A 190 63.82 -27.96 -73.50
C PHE A 190 64.11 -28.28 -74.97
N LYS A 191 64.79 -29.40 -75.26
CA LYS A 191 64.97 -29.89 -76.63
C LYS A 191 63.65 -30.27 -77.29
N ASP A 192 62.77 -30.98 -76.58
CA ASP A 192 61.46 -31.36 -77.09
C ASP A 192 60.58 -30.13 -77.34
N PHE A 193 60.61 -29.14 -76.46
CA PHE A 193 59.97 -27.84 -76.65
C PHE A 193 60.52 -27.10 -77.88
N ARG A 194 61.85 -27.01 -78.04
CA ARG A 194 62.47 -26.44 -79.25
C ARG A 194 62.04 -27.18 -80.51
N ASN A 195 61.94 -28.50 -80.46
CA ASN A 195 61.50 -29.33 -81.59
C ASN A 195 60.02 -29.09 -81.93
N GLN A 196 59.16 -28.92 -80.92
CA GLN A 196 57.76 -28.54 -81.11
C GLN A 196 57.64 -27.13 -81.73
N LEU A 197 58.38 -26.15 -81.21
CA LEU A 197 58.42 -24.80 -81.78
C LEU A 197 58.88 -24.79 -83.23
N ARG A 198 59.92 -25.55 -83.56
CA ARG A 198 60.46 -25.64 -84.92
C ARG A 198 59.45 -26.24 -85.92
N ARG A 199 58.54 -27.10 -85.45
CA ARG A 199 57.42 -27.63 -86.25
C ARG A 199 56.31 -26.61 -86.45
N LEU A 200 56.02 -25.79 -85.44
CA LEU A 200 54.96 -24.80 -85.49
C LEU A 200 55.39 -23.52 -86.24
N LEU A 201 56.66 -23.14 -86.14
CA LEU A 201 57.24 -21.90 -86.67
C LEU A 201 58.62 -22.20 -87.32
N PRO A 202 58.64 -22.61 -88.60
CA PRO A 202 59.87 -23.04 -89.28
C PRO A 202 60.91 -21.93 -89.43
N ASP A 203 60.47 -20.68 -89.57
CA ASP A 203 61.32 -19.52 -89.85
C ASP A 203 61.83 -18.82 -88.58
N PHE A 204 61.40 -19.27 -87.39
CA PHE A 204 61.79 -18.66 -86.13
C PHE A 204 63.21 -19.10 -85.74
N ASP A 205 64.13 -18.14 -85.60
CA ASP A 205 65.52 -18.43 -85.28
C ASP A 205 65.68 -18.79 -83.79
N LEU A 206 65.62 -20.10 -83.53
CA LEU A 206 65.79 -20.68 -82.20
C LEU A 206 67.21 -20.53 -81.64
N SER A 207 68.17 -19.91 -82.34
CA SER A 207 69.49 -19.59 -81.78
C SER A 207 69.46 -18.41 -80.80
N LEU A 208 68.39 -17.61 -80.81
CA LEU A 208 68.17 -16.49 -79.89
C LEU A 208 67.67 -16.92 -78.50
N LEU A 209 67.14 -18.14 -78.35
CA LEU A 209 66.70 -18.71 -77.08
C LEU A 209 67.86 -19.46 -76.40
N GLN A 210 68.69 -18.75 -75.65
CA GLN A 210 69.68 -19.40 -74.78
C GLN A 210 69.00 -19.95 -73.52
N PRO A 211 69.32 -21.20 -73.11
CA PRO A 211 68.92 -21.72 -71.80
C PRO A 211 69.46 -20.78 -70.71
N GLY A 212 68.56 -20.10 -69.98
CA GLY A 212 68.93 -19.15 -68.91
C GLY A 212 68.76 -17.65 -69.25
N ALA A 213 68.39 -17.28 -70.47
CA ALA A 213 68.27 -15.86 -70.90
C ALA A 213 67.05 -15.09 -70.33
N GLY A 214 66.54 -15.45 -69.15
CA GLY A 214 65.38 -14.79 -68.54
C GLY A 214 65.36 -14.81 -67.01
N VAL A 215 66.40 -15.31 -66.35
CA VAL A 215 66.56 -15.15 -64.88
C VAL A 215 67.38 -13.88 -64.65
N GLU A 216 66.81 -12.74 -65.02
CA GLU A 216 67.20 -11.49 -64.37
C GLU A 216 66.70 -11.61 -62.93
N ASN A 217 67.62 -11.54 -61.96
CA ASN A 217 67.30 -11.42 -60.55
C ASN A 217 66.29 -10.28 -60.35
N PRO A 218 65.05 -10.53 -59.89
CA PRO A 218 64.25 -9.49 -59.28
C PRO A 218 64.70 -9.34 -57.80
N GLU A 219 65.95 -8.93 -57.60
CA GLU A 219 66.30 -8.12 -56.43
C GLU A 219 66.02 -6.66 -56.82
N ALA A 220 64.74 -6.34 -57.02
CA ALA A 220 64.26 -4.98 -57.16
C ALA A 220 62.80 -4.95 -56.71
N GLU A 221 62.63 -4.46 -55.48
CA GLU A 221 61.57 -3.53 -55.06
C GLU A 221 60.30 -3.56 -55.92
N ALA A 222 59.31 -4.34 -55.46
CA ALA A 222 57.92 -4.10 -55.80
C ALA A 222 57.14 -3.95 -54.49
N GLU A 223 57.16 -2.72 -53.95
CA GLU A 223 56.05 -2.18 -53.19
C GLU A 223 54.79 -2.35 -54.03
N VAL A 224 54.05 -3.44 -53.80
CA VAL A 224 52.68 -3.58 -54.29
C VAL A 224 51.78 -3.31 -53.11
N GLU A 225 51.32 -2.06 -53.05
CA GLU A 225 50.15 -1.63 -52.30
C GLU A 225 49.03 -2.67 -52.46
N VAL A 226 48.66 -3.30 -51.35
CA VAL A 226 47.39 -4.03 -51.28
C VAL A 226 46.28 -2.97 -51.28
N PRO A 227 45.30 -3.06 -52.19
CA PRO A 227 44.21 -2.11 -52.26
C PRO A 227 43.37 -2.19 -50.98
N THR A 228 43.32 -1.05 -50.28
CA THR A 228 42.32 -0.74 -49.26
C THR A 228 40.95 -0.62 -49.94
N SER A 229 40.19 -1.71 -49.92
CA SER A 229 38.77 -1.77 -50.30
C SER A 229 38.24 -3.09 -49.76
N GLY A 230 37.22 -3.18 -48.90
CA GLY A 230 36.26 -2.25 -48.35
C GLY A 230 35.22 -3.15 -47.67
N GLY A 231 34.88 -2.89 -46.41
CA GLY A 231 34.03 -3.81 -45.64
C GLY A 231 33.56 -3.24 -44.31
N THR A 232 32.92 -2.07 -44.38
CA THR A 232 31.87 -1.58 -43.45
C THR A 232 32.24 -1.35 -41.99
N ASP A 233 32.88 -0.21 -41.72
CA ASP A 233 32.53 0.61 -40.56
C ASP A 233 31.34 1.50 -40.96
N GLN A 234 30.17 1.20 -40.39
CA GLN A 234 29.04 2.11 -40.34
C GLN A 234 28.74 2.35 -38.86
N GLU A 235 29.59 3.15 -38.20
CA GLU A 235 29.25 3.78 -36.93
C GLU A 235 28.22 4.88 -37.21
N GLY A 236 26.95 4.47 -37.24
CA GLY A 236 25.80 5.34 -37.11
C GLY A 236 25.62 5.71 -35.64
N LEU A 237 26.26 6.80 -35.25
CA LEU A 237 26.03 7.51 -34.00
C LEU A 237 24.93 8.55 -34.25
N ALA A 238 23.69 8.19 -33.93
CA ALA A 238 22.58 9.07 -33.53
C ALA A 238 21.25 8.31 -33.64
N GLU A 239 20.68 7.92 -32.51
CA GLU A 239 19.32 8.28 -32.13
C GLU A 239 19.02 7.75 -30.73
N GLU A 240 19.01 8.68 -29.77
CA GLU A 240 18.10 8.58 -28.64
C GLU A 240 16.68 8.65 -29.21
N GLY A 241 16.05 7.48 -29.34
CA GLY A 241 14.64 7.34 -29.65
C GLY A 241 13.93 6.72 -28.46
N GLU A 242 13.25 7.56 -27.68
CA GLU A 242 12.23 7.16 -26.71
C GLU A 242 11.29 6.12 -27.32
N ILE A 243 11.31 4.89 -26.82
CA ILE A 243 10.20 3.96 -27.01
C ILE A 243 9.15 4.34 -25.97
N ALA A 244 8.29 5.28 -26.35
CA ALA A 244 6.95 5.37 -25.82
C ALA A 244 6.26 4.03 -26.10
N LEU A 245 6.12 3.21 -25.04
CA LEU A 245 5.31 2.01 -25.03
C LEU A 245 3.84 2.46 -25.11
N GLU A 246 3.34 2.61 -26.34
CA GLU A 246 1.90 2.72 -26.62
C GLU A 246 1.28 1.34 -26.33
N VAL A 247 0.89 1.12 -25.06
CA VAL A 247 0.01 0.04 -24.68
C VAL A 247 -1.34 0.34 -25.31
N THR A 248 -1.64 -0.43 -26.35
CA THR A 248 -2.98 -0.63 -26.88
C THR A 248 -3.87 -1.12 -25.75
N GLU A 249 -4.70 -0.22 -25.25
CA GLU A 249 -5.83 -0.49 -24.38
C GLU A 249 -6.82 -1.35 -25.15
N ALA A 250 -6.64 -2.67 -25.08
CA ALA A 250 -7.62 -3.63 -25.52
C ALA A 250 -8.87 -3.46 -24.65
N THR A 251 -9.87 -2.83 -25.22
CA THR A 251 -11.24 -2.78 -24.70
C THR A 251 -11.90 -4.14 -24.92
N PRO A 252 -12.39 -4.83 -23.87
CA PRO A 252 -13.51 -5.73 -24.02
C PRO A 252 -14.73 -5.08 -23.37
N LYS A 253 -15.65 -4.55 -24.20
CA LYS A 253 -17.00 -4.24 -23.72
C LYS A 253 -18.02 -4.52 -24.80
N ALA A 254 -18.28 -5.80 -24.96
CA ALA A 254 -19.60 -6.31 -25.31
C ALA A 254 -20.15 -7.03 -24.07
N THR A 255 -21.44 -7.14 -23.74
CA THR A 255 -22.70 -6.42 -23.96
C THR A 255 -23.68 -7.19 -23.05
N VAL A 256 -24.72 -6.52 -22.55
CA VAL A 256 -25.98 -7.10 -22.03
C VAL A 256 -25.96 -7.75 -20.65
N GLY A 257 -26.74 -7.15 -19.75
CA GLY A 257 -27.17 -7.75 -18.49
C GLY A 257 -28.04 -6.77 -17.69
N ALA A 258 -29.22 -6.45 -18.22
CA ALA A 258 -30.27 -5.80 -17.45
C ALA A 258 -30.71 -6.71 -16.29
N SER A 259 -30.88 -6.17 -15.08
CA SER A 259 -32.01 -6.54 -14.20
C SER A 259 -32.03 -5.69 -12.92
N ALA A 260 -33.23 -5.19 -12.62
CA ALA A 260 -33.83 -4.95 -11.30
C ALA A 260 -33.13 -3.97 -10.34
N ALA A 261 -33.69 -2.75 -10.33
CA ALA A 261 -33.91 -2.04 -9.07
C ALA A 261 -34.84 -2.91 -8.20
N GLU A 262 -34.30 -3.49 -7.14
CA GLU A 262 -35.08 -4.14 -6.09
C GLU A 262 -35.15 -3.19 -4.90
N GLU A 263 -36.38 -2.77 -4.64
CA GLU A 263 -36.86 -1.95 -3.54
C GLU A 263 -36.59 -2.67 -2.19
N PRO A 264 -35.97 -2.03 -1.19
CA PRO A 264 -35.82 -2.67 0.12
C PRO A 264 -37.18 -2.73 0.81
N THR A 265 -37.77 -3.92 0.76
CA THR A 265 -38.93 -4.31 1.57
C THR A 265 -38.55 -4.19 3.04
N ILE A 266 -39.26 -3.33 3.76
CA ILE A 266 -39.23 -3.21 5.22
C ILE A 266 -39.81 -4.51 5.80
N PRO A 267 -39.12 -5.23 6.70
CA PRO A 267 -39.77 -6.26 7.49
C PRO A 267 -40.65 -5.56 8.54
N GLU A 268 -41.95 -5.55 8.28
CA GLU A 268 -42.98 -5.25 9.29
C GLU A 268 -42.92 -6.35 10.35
N VAL A 269 -42.29 -6.01 11.47
CA VAL A 269 -42.20 -6.84 12.67
C VAL A 269 -43.62 -7.04 13.21
N ALA A 270 -44.04 -8.30 13.20
CA ALA A 270 -45.24 -8.77 13.89
C ALA A 270 -45.23 -8.29 15.34
N GLY A 271 -46.23 -7.50 15.69
CA GLY A 271 -46.47 -7.08 17.07
C GLY A 271 -46.76 -8.28 17.97
N PRO A 272 -46.31 -8.26 19.23
CA PRO A 272 -46.76 -9.25 20.22
C PRO A 272 -48.23 -9.01 20.55
N GLU A 273 -49.01 -10.10 20.56
CA GLU A 273 -50.36 -10.15 21.12
C GLU A 273 -50.39 -9.60 22.55
N PRO A 274 -51.40 -8.80 22.93
CA PRO A 274 -51.61 -8.43 24.32
C PRO A 274 -52.18 -9.63 25.09
N LEU A 275 -51.41 -10.13 26.05
CA LEU A 275 -51.96 -10.88 27.18
C LEU A 275 -52.61 -9.89 28.16
N VAL A 276 -53.93 -9.71 28.05
CA VAL A 276 -54.83 -9.40 29.17
C VAL A 276 -56.18 -10.08 28.93
#